data_AF-A0A820MPQ2-F1
#
_entry.id   AF-A0A820MPQ2-F1
#
_cell.length_a   1.000
_cell.length_b   1.000
_cell.length_c   1.000
_cell.angle_alpha   90.00
_cell.angle_beta   90.00
_cell.angle_gamma   90.00
#
_symmetry.space_group_name_H-M   'P 1'
#
loop_
_entity.id
_entity.type
_entity.pdbx_description
1 polymer ?
#
loop_
_entity_poly.entity_id
_entity_poly.type
_entity_poly.pdbx_seq_one_letter_code
_entity_poly.pdbx_strand_id
1 'polypeptide(L)' 'ALRTGCRAVEMDCYDGENMEPLVYHGNTITVPVSFKDILLAIETVAFTASPYPLFFKY' A
#
# COMPACT_ATOMS: atom_id res chain seq x y z
N ALA A 1 -6.04 -6.03 -6.81
CA ALA A 1 -5.45 -7.13 -6.01
C ALA A 1 -6.34 -7.56 -4.83
N LEU A 2 -6.67 -6.67 -3.88
CA LEU A 2 -7.42 -7.08 -2.67
C LEU A 2 -8.85 -7.57 -2.97
N ARG A 3 -9.57 -6.89 -3.87
CA ARG A 3 -10.93 -7.31 -4.32
C ARG A 3 -10.94 -8.68 -5.02
N THR A 4 -9.79 -9.16 -5.48
CA THR A 4 -9.63 -10.47 -6.13
C THR A 4 -8.99 -11.51 -5.19
N GLY A 5 -8.95 -11.25 -3.88
CA GLY A 5 -8.54 -12.22 -2.86
C GLY A 5 -7.07 -12.16 -2.45
N CYS A 6 -6.27 -11.23 -2.95
CA CYS A 6 -4.88 -11.07 -2.48
C CYS A 6 -4.83 -10.78 -0.97
N ARG A 7 -3.94 -11.46 -0.23
CA ARG A 7 -3.77 -11.31 1.24
C ARG A 7 -2.38 -10.81 1.65
N ALA A 8 -1.53 -10.43 0.71
CA ALA A 8 -0.25 -9.80 1.00
C ALA A 8 -0.08 -8.57 0.13
N VAL A 9 0.34 -7.45 0.73
CA VAL A 9 0.63 -6.19 0.03
C VAL A 9 2.07 -5.81 0.34
N GLU A 10 2.81 -5.48 -0.69
CA GLU A 10 4.18 -4.97 -0.62
C GLU A 10 4.13 -3.46 -0.87
N MET A 11 4.84 -2.70 -0.04
CA MET A 11 4.92 -1.24 -0.13
C MET A 11 6.39 -0.81 0.03
N ASP A 12 7.02 -0.43 -1.07
CA ASP A 12 8.36 0.17 -1.08
C ASP A 12 8.28 1.59 -0.50
N CYS A 13 8.48 1.71 0.82
CA CYS A 13 8.32 2.97 1.54
C CYS A 13 9.61 3.79 1.55
N TYR A 14 9.50 5.08 1.26
CA TYR A 14 10.59 6.05 1.26
C TYR A 14 10.18 7.30 2.04
N ASP A 15 11.17 7.98 2.61
CA ASP A 15 10.97 9.26 3.27
C ASP A 15 10.51 10.32 2.25
N GLY A 16 9.38 10.97 2.53
CA GLY A 16 8.91 12.14 1.79
C GLY A 16 9.09 13.43 2.59
N GLU A 17 8.61 14.53 2.03
CA GLU A 17 8.64 15.83 2.70
C GLU A 17 7.72 15.86 3.93
N ASN A 18 8.03 16.73 4.90
CA ASN A 18 7.23 16.92 6.11
C ASN A 18 7.00 15.64 6.95
N MET A 19 7.92 14.66 6.86
CA MET A 19 7.80 13.34 7.52
C MET A 19 6.61 12.50 7.03
N GLU A 20 6.09 12.80 5.84
CA GLU A 20 5.03 12.01 5.20
C GLU A 20 5.66 10.96 4.26
N PRO A 21 5.50 9.66 4.53
CA PRO A 21 6.11 8.61 3.70
C PRO A 21 5.44 8.50 2.33
N LEU A 22 6.26 8.21 1.32
CA LEU A 22 5.84 7.97 -0.06
C LEU A 22 6.13 6.52 -0.44
N VAL A 23 5.32 5.96 -1.33
CA VAL A 23 5.50 4.63 -1.89
C VAL A 23 5.75 4.75 -3.38
N TYR A 24 6.87 4.19 -3.84
CA TYR A 24 7.26 4.13 -5.25
C TYR A 24 8.39 3.13 -5.44
N HIS A 25 8.72 2.77 -6.68
CA HIS A 25 9.84 1.89 -6.94
C HIS A 25 11.13 2.71 -7.12
N GLY A 26 12.07 2.56 -6.19
CA GLY A 26 13.33 3.31 -6.19
C GLY A 26 14.14 3.10 -7.48
N ASN A 27 14.90 4.13 -7.87
CA ASN A 27 15.72 4.14 -9.09
C ASN A 27 14.94 3.95 -10.40
N THR A 28 13.63 4.23 -10.41
CA THR A 28 12.80 4.19 -11.61
C THR A 28 11.93 5.44 -11.76
N ILE A 29 11.23 5.58 -12.88
CA ILE A 29 10.41 6.75 -13.23
C ILE A 29 8.95 6.54 -12.78
N THR A 30 8.72 5.77 -11.71
CA THR A 30 7.37 5.59 -11.16
C THR A 30 6.91 6.85 -10.42
N VAL A 31 5.63 7.19 -10.56
CA VAL A 31 5.03 8.31 -9.83
C VAL A 31 4.86 7.93 -8.36
N PRO A 32 5.38 8.73 -7.41
CA PRO A 32 5.16 8.50 -5.99
C PRO A 32 3.70 8.62 -5.59
N VAL A 33 3.28 7.76 -4.67
CA VAL A 33 1.95 7.77 -4.07
C VAL A 33 2.08 7.93 -2.56
N SER A 34 1.15 8.67 -1.94
CA SER A 34 1.09 8.81 -0.49
C SER A 34 0.84 7.46 0.19
N PHE A 35 1.66 7.14 1.19
CA PHE A 35 1.44 5.96 2.03
C PHE A 35 0.07 6.00 2.73
N LYS A 36 -0.34 7.19 3.18
CA LYS A 36 -1.64 7.41 3.83
C LYS A 36 -2.80 7.10 2.89
N ASP A 37 -2.71 7.52 1.63
CA ASP A 37 -3.76 7.27 0.65
C ASP A 37 -3.87 5.77 0.32
N ILE A 38 -2.75 5.06 0.30
CA ILE A 38 -2.73 3.59 0.16
C ILE A 38 -3.45 2.93 1.34
N LEU A 39 -3.18 3.33 2.58
CA LEU A 39 -3.86 2.78 3.76
C LEU A 39 -5.38 3.03 3.73
N LEU A 40 -5.81 4.24 3.38
CA LEU A 40 -7.23 4.57 3.22
C LEU A 40 -7.89 3.71 2.14
N ALA A 41 -7.22 3.53 1.00
CA ALA A 41 -7.74 2.68 -0.07
C ALA A 41 -7.85 1.22 0.40
N ILE A 42 -6.84 0.69 1.11
CA ILE A 42 -6.86 -0.67 1.65
C ILE A 42 -8.00 -0.85 2.64
N GLU A 43 -8.18 0.07 3.59
CA GLU A 43 -9.25 0.01 4.60
C GLU A 43 -10.62 -0.24 3.98
N THR A 44 -10.93 0.44 2.88
CA THR A 44 -12.23 0.31 2.20
C THR A 44 -12.48 -1.06 1.54
N VAL A 45 -11.43 -1.83 1.26
CA VAL A 45 -11.55 -3.09 0.49
C VAL A 45 -10.92 -4.31 1.14
N ALA A 46 -10.17 -4.15 2.24
CA ALA A 46 -9.31 -5.17 2.82
C ALA A 46 -10.00 -6.49 3.14
N PHE A 47 -11.30 -6.46 3.49
CA PHE A 47 -12.05 -7.64 3.89
C PHE A 47 -13.24 -7.96 2.97
N THR A 48 -13.32 -7.29 1.81
CA THR A 48 -14.44 -7.49 0.87
C THR A 48 -14.42 -8.87 0.21
N ALA A 49 -13.23 -9.38 -0.13
CA ALA A 49 -13.07 -10.68 -0.79
C ALA A 49 -12.74 -11.83 0.18
N SER A 50 -12.33 -11.53 1.41
CA SER A 50 -11.90 -12.54 2.39
C SER A 50 -11.92 -11.98 3.82
N PRO A 51 -12.41 -12.74 4.82
CA PRO A 51 -12.39 -12.33 6.23
C PRO A 51 -11.05 -12.62 6.93
N TYR A 52 -10.12 -13.32 6.28
CA TYR A 52 -8.83 -13.68 6.87
C TYR A 52 -7.90 -12.46 6.98
N PRO A 53 -6.83 -12.49 7.80
CA PRO A 53 -5.89 -11.37 7.94
C PRO A 53 -5.25 -10.90 6.62
N LEU A 54 -4.87 -9.62 6.56
CA LEU A 54 -4.06 -9.03 5.49
C LEU A 54 -2.63 -8.85 6.01
N PHE A 55 -1.64 -9.26 5.24
CA PHE A 55 -0.22 -9.11 5.58
C PHE A 55 0.40 -7.94 4.83
N PHE A 56 1.15 -7.11 5.54
CA PHE A 56 1.98 -6.05 4.96
C PHE A 56 3.44 -6.48 4.96
N LYS A 57 4.06 -6.39 3.78
CA LYS A 57 5.52 -6.53 3.63
C LYS A 57 6.11 -5.13 3.47
N TYR A 58 7.05 -4.84 4.35
CA TYR A 58 7.93 -3.69 4.34
C TYR A 58 9.35 -4.15 3.95
#